data_AF-A0A963GAT0-F1
#
_entry.id   AF-A0A963GAT0-F1
#
_cell.length_a   1.000
_cell.length_b   1.000
_cell.length_c   1.000
_cell.angle_alpha   90.00
_cell.angle_beta   90.00
_cell.angle_gamma   90.00
#
_symmetry.space_group_name_H-M   'P 1'
#
loop_
_entity.id
_entity.type
_entity.pdbx_description
1 polymer ?
#
loop_
_entity_poly.entity_id
_entity_poly.type
_entity_poly.pdbx_seq_one_letter_code
_entity_poly.pdbx_strand_id
1 'polypeptide(L)'
;MTPAQQSALEALIGRGLGAGELTTLDPLVTARNDIAIADALSAGRTRIAERRVSELGVRKSLGVVDASRLLSALKDSAAAADAGIVEPWLSAVLVAMGVPVADHPAYQETVGSAWRWLTQPEGLDIGANAARSMLDLIAAGIPGLAATCATVKAMAETADPVPIRDVSAALNEA
;
A
#
# COMPACT_ATOMS: atom_id res chain seq x y z
N MET A 1 5.67 -22.91 -25.00
CA MET A 1 4.40 -22.34 -24.50
C MET A 1 3.54 -21.94 -25.70
N THR A 2 2.27 -22.34 -25.70
CA THR A 2 1.31 -21.94 -26.74
C THR A 2 0.69 -20.57 -26.43
N PRO A 3 0.10 -19.88 -27.42
CA PRO A 3 -0.64 -18.63 -27.18
C PRO A 3 -1.79 -18.79 -26.17
N ALA A 4 -2.46 -19.95 -26.17
CA ALA A 4 -3.52 -20.25 -25.22
C ALA A 4 -2.97 -20.37 -23.78
N GLN A 5 -1.86 -21.07 -23.58
CA GLN A 5 -1.19 -21.18 -22.28
C GLN A 5 -0.72 -19.83 -21.77
N GLN A 6 -0.13 -19.00 -22.64
CA GLN A 6 0.24 -17.63 -22.29
C GLN A 6 -0.99 -16.84 -21.82
N SER A 7 -2.08 -16.87 -22.60
CA SER A 7 -3.31 -16.14 -22.27
C SER A 7 -3.91 -16.59 -20.94
N ALA A 8 -3.86 -17.90 -20.64
CA ALA A 8 -4.35 -18.45 -19.38
C ALA A 8 -3.51 -18.00 -18.17
N LEU A 9 -2.19 -17.97 -18.30
CA LEU A 9 -1.31 -17.46 -17.23
C LEU A 9 -1.47 -15.94 -17.05
N GLU A 10 -1.64 -15.19 -18.13
CA GLU A 10 -1.93 -13.74 -18.08
C GLU A 10 -3.27 -13.44 -17.39
N ALA A 11 -4.30 -14.24 -17.67
CA ALA A 11 -5.59 -14.15 -17.01
C ALA A 11 -5.48 -14.44 -15.50
N LEU A 12 -4.68 -15.43 -15.11
CA LEU A 12 -4.45 -15.79 -13.71
C LEU A 12 -3.78 -14.66 -12.92
N ILE A 13 -2.83 -13.95 -13.53
CA ILE A 13 -2.15 -12.83 -12.85
C ILE A 13 -2.83 -11.47 -13.05
N GLY A 14 -3.83 -11.38 -13.93
CA GLY A 14 -4.57 -10.16 -14.24
C GLY A 14 -3.79 -9.11 -15.01
N ARG A 15 -2.71 -9.50 -15.71
CA ARG A 15 -1.86 -8.62 -16.53
C ARG A 15 -1.12 -9.40 -17.62
N GLY A 16 -0.60 -8.67 -18.62
CA GLY A 16 0.28 -9.23 -19.64
C GLY A 16 1.63 -9.68 -19.05
N LEU A 17 2.19 -10.75 -19.64
CA LEU A 17 3.51 -11.26 -19.31
C LEU A 17 4.57 -10.50 -20.14
N GLY A 18 5.61 -9.99 -19.46
CA GLY A 18 6.74 -9.34 -20.12
C GLY A 18 7.67 -10.33 -20.80
N ALA A 19 8.48 -9.86 -21.75
CA ALA A 19 9.41 -10.72 -22.52
C ALA A 19 10.36 -11.55 -21.64
N GLY A 20 10.85 -10.99 -20.54
CA GLY A 20 11.69 -11.72 -19.58
C GLY A 20 10.95 -12.82 -18.82
N GLU A 21 9.66 -12.58 -18.49
CA GLU A 21 8.81 -13.57 -17.84
C GLU A 21 8.50 -14.71 -18.81
N LEU A 22 8.13 -14.37 -20.06
CA LEU A 22 7.90 -15.36 -21.11
C LEU A 22 9.14 -16.26 -21.32
N THR A 23 10.33 -15.66 -21.38
CA THR A 23 11.60 -16.40 -21.51
C THR A 23 11.83 -17.35 -20.33
N THR A 24 11.45 -16.94 -19.12
CA THR A 24 11.62 -17.75 -17.90
C THR A 24 10.57 -18.87 -17.82
N LEU A 25 9.33 -18.58 -18.18
CA LEU A 25 8.19 -19.49 -18.03
C LEU A 25 8.13 -20.55 -19.14
N ASP A 26 8.57 -20.24 -20.36
CA ASP A 26 8.50 -21.15 -21.51
C ASP A 26 9.11 -22.54 -21.25
N PRO A 27 10.35 -22.68 -20.71
CA PRO A 27 10.89 -23.99 -20.38
C PRO A 27 10.14 -24.68 -19.23
N LEU A 28 9.59 -23.91 -18.27
CA LEU A 28 8.85 -24.46 -17.12
C LEU A 28 7.50 -25.03 -17.54
N VAL A 29 6.78 -24.33 -18.43
CA VAL A 29 5.52 -24.80 -19.03
C VAL A 29 5.76 -26.05 -19.86
N THR A 30 6.83 -26.08 -20.64
CA THR A 30 7.23 -27.28 -21.42
C THR A 30 7.50 -28.49 -20.52
N ALA A 31 8.12 -28.26 -19.35
CA ALA A 31 8.40 -29.30 -18.37
C ALA A 31 7.22 -29.63 -17.43
N ARG A 32 6.07 -28.93 -17.55
CA ARG A 32 4.94 -28.99 -16.59
C ARG A 32 5.39 -28.85 -15.13
N ASN A 33 6.33 -27.94 -14.88
CA ASN A 33 6.78 -27.63 -13.53
C ASN A 33 5.88 -26.55 -12.92
N ASP A 34 4.65 -26.92 -12.59
CA ASP A 34 3.60 -26.03 -12.09
C ASP A 34 4.02 -25.33 -10.77
N ILE A 35 4.90 -25.95 -9.99
CA ILE A 35 5.50 -25.36 -8.76
C ILE A 35 6.39 -24.18 -9.13
N ALA A 36 7.38 -24.38 -10.00
CA ALA A 36 8.29 -23.31 -10.40
C ALA A 36 7.57 -22.18 -11.16
N ILE A 37 6.50 -22.50 -11.89
CA ILE A 37 5.64 -21.49 -12.53
C ILE A 37 4.92 -20.68 -11.45
N ALA A 38 4.29 -21.33 -10.47
CA ALA A 38 3.63 -20.64 -9.37
C ALA A 38 4.61 -19.73 -8.61
N ASP A 39 5.82 -20.21 -8.32
CA ASP A 39 6.87 -19.43 -7.66
C ASP A 39 7.28 -18.20 -8.51
N ALA A 40 7.49 -18.39 -9.81
CA ALA A 40 7.86 -17.31 -10.73
C ALA A 40 6.74 -16.26 -10.85
N LEU A 41 5.48 -16.68 -10.95
CA LEU A 41 4.33 -15.79 -11.02
C LEU A 41 4.04 -15.09 -9.68
N SER A 42 4.40 -15.73 -8.56
CA SER A 42 4.26 -15.18 -7.21
C SER A 42 5.33 -14.15 -6.85
N ALA A 43 6.44 -14.12 -7.59
CA ALA A 43 7.56 -13.22 -7.30
C ALA A 43 7.11 -11.74 -7.30
N GLY A 44 7.28 -11.07 -6.17
CA GLY A 44 6.92 -9.66 -6.00
C GLY A 44 5.42 -9.38 -5.91
N ARG A 45 4.54 -10.41 -5.93
CA ARG A 45 3.10 -10.21 -5.72
C ARG A 45 2.81 -9.94 -4.26
N THR A 46 2.28 -8.75 -4.01
CA THR A 46 1.73 -8.38 -2.70
C THR A 46 0.28 -7.94 -2.87
N ARG A 47 -0.50 -8.16 -1.81
CA ARG A 47 -1.82 -7.56 -1.63
C ARG A 47 -1.84 -6.74 -0.36
N ILE A 48 -2.63 -5.68 -0.36
CA ILE A 48 -2.92 -4.94 0.86
C ILE A 48 -3.90 -5.75 1.69
N ALA A 49 -3.56 -5.99 2.94
CA ALA A 49 -4.43 -6.60 3.94
C ALA A 49 -4.77 -5.59 5.03
N GLU A 50 -5.92 -5.77 5.70
CA GLU A 50 -6.20 -5.05 6.95
C GLU A 50 -5.04 -5.28 7.94
N ARG A 51 -4.56 -4.17 8.50
CA ARG A 51 -3.43 -4.17 9.43
C ARG A 51 -3.60 -3.03 10.42
N ARG A 52 -4.07 -3.36 11.62
CA ARG A 52 -4.16 -2.42 12.74
C ARG A 52 -2.77 -2.17 13.34
N VAL A 53 -2.42 -0.90 13.52
CA VAL A 53 -1.18 -0.47 14.18
C VAL A 53 -1.49 0.57 15.24
N SER A 54 -0.84 0.46 16.41
CA SER A 54 -0.84 1.49 17.44
C SER A 54 0.42 2.36 17.34
N GLU A 55 0.52 3.40 18.16
CA GLU A 55 1.75 4.20 18.29
C GLU A 55 2.99 3.30 18.52
N LEU A 56 2.87 2.29 19.39
CA LEU A 56 3.96 1.35 19.65
C LEU A 56 4.33 0.55 18.40
N GLY A 57 3.35 0.14 17.59
CA GLY A 57 3.58 -0.53 16.32
C GLY A 57 4.39 0.33 15.36
N VAL A 58 4.01 1.61 15.23
CA VAL A 58 4.73 2.59 14.41
C VAL A 58 6.17 2.78 14.90
N ARG A 59 6.38 2.93 16.22
CA ARG A 59 7.72 3.07 16.81
C ARG A 59 8.59 1.82 16.71
N LYS A 60 8.00 0.63 16.62
CA LYS A 60 8.76 -0.62 16.43
C LYS A 60 9.19 -0.79 14.97
N SER A 61 8.36 -0.34 14.03
CA SER A 61 8.63 -0.46 12.61
C SER A 61 9.50 0.66 12.05
N LEU A 62 9.47 1.82 12.69
CA LEU A 62 10.27 2.99 12.33
C LEU A 62 11.39 3.20 13.35
N GLY A 63 12.57 3.60 12.90
CA GLY A 63 13.64 4.03 13.81
C GLY A 63 13.20 5.23 14.66
N VAL A 64 13.88 5.45 15.80
CA VAL A 64 13.49 6.47 16.81
C VAL A 64 13.23 7.85 16.19
N VAL A 65 14.09 8.29 15.27
CA VAL A 65 13.99 9.62 14.63
C VAL A 65 12.76 9.70 13.73
N ASP A 66 12.61 8.74 12.81
CA ASP A 66 11.52 8.78 11.81
C ASP A 66 10.15 8.56 12.45
N ALA A 67 10.07 7.64 13.43
CA ALA A 67 8.87 7.46 14.24
C ALA A 67 8.47 8.76 14.91
N SER A 68 9.43 9.44 15.56
CA SER A 68 9.14 10.67 16.31
C SER A 68 8.71 11.80 15.37
N ARG A 69 9.33 11.95 14.20
CA ARG A 69 8.92 12.97 13.22
C ARG A 69 7.51 12.75 12.70
N LEU A 70 7.16 11.52 12.31
CA LEU A 70 5.81 11.20 11.84
C LEU A 70 4.77 11.41 12.95
N LEU A 71 5.03 10.90 14.16
CA LEU A 71 4.10 11.03 15.27
C LEU A 71 3.91 12.49 15.71
N SER A 72 4.98 13.30 15.69
CA SER A 72 4.87 14.74 15.92
C SER A 72 4.01 15.42 14.85
N ALA A 73 4.23 15.14 13.56
CA ALA A 73 3.42 15.71 12.50
C ALA A 73 1.93 15.36 12.66
N LEU A 74 1.60 14.10 12.97
CA LEU A 74 0.21 13.68 13.23
C LEU A 74 -0.39 14.38 14.45
N LYS A 75 0.40 14.54 15.52
CA LYS A 75 -0.03 15.25 16.73
C LYS A 75 -0.28 16.74 16.46
N ASP A 76 0.59 17.38 15.68
CA ASP A 76 0.44 18.78 15.28
C ASP A 76 -0.80 18.95 14.40
N SER A 77 -1.06 18.03 13.46
CA SER A 77 -2.29 18.01 12.66
C SER A 77 -3.55 17.82 13.49
N ALA A 78 -3.50 17.00 14.53
CA ALA A 78 -4.62 16.84 15.46
C ALA A 78 -4.90 18.14 16.23
N ALA A 79 -3.85 18.81 16.71
CA ALA A 79 -3.98 20.09 17.38
C ALA A 79 -4.52 21.20 16.45
N ALA A 80 -4.08 21.21 15.19
CA ALA A 80 -4.60 22.14 14.18
C ALA A 80 -6.08 21.89 13.89
N ALA A 81 -6.50 20.63 13.77
CA ALA A 81 -7.92 20.26 13.60
C ALA A 81 -8.77 20.74 14.78
N ASP A 82 -8.32 20.54 16.02
CA ASP A 82 -9.02 21.00 17.23
C ASP A 82 -9.14 22.53 17.30
N ALA A 83 -8.17 23.25 16.75
CA ALA A 83 -8.19 24.70 16.64
C ALA A 83 -9.02 25.23 15.45
N GLY A 84 -9.58 24.35 14.60
CA GLY A 84 -10.27 24.73 13.37
C GLY A 84 -9.33 25.36 12.33
N ILE A 85 -8.04 25.02 12.37
CA ILE A 85 -7.00 25.53 11.49
C ILE A 85 -6.64 24.46 10.47
N VAL A 86 -6.72 24.80 9.19
CA VAL A 86 -6.13 23.97 8.12
C VAL A 86 -4.65 24.31 8.01
N GLU A 87 -3.79 23.31 8.12
CA GLU A 87 -2.35 23.53 8.03
C GLU A 87 -1.93 24.02 6.64
N PRO A 88 -0.93 24.93 6.54
CA PRO A 88 -0.51 25.49 5.25
C PRO A 88 -0.04 24.43 4.26
N TRP A 89 0.69 23.40 4.73
CA TRP A 89 1.16 22.32 3.86
C TRP A 89 -0.01 21.51 3.30
N LEU A 90 -1.04 21.25 4.11
CA LEU A 90 -2.19 20.45 3.69
C LEU A 90 -3.03 21.22 2.68
N SER A 91 -3.31 22.50 2.95
CA SER A 91 -4.03 23.36 2.01
C SER A 91 -3.30 23.44 0.67
N ALA A 92 -1.97 23.61 0.67
CA ALA A 92 -1.18 23.63 -0.57
C ALA A 92 -1.29 22.32 -1.38
N VAL A 93 -1.20 21.15 -0.73
CA VAL A 93 -1.38 19.84 -1.38
C VAL A 93 -2.79 19.70 -1.95
N LEU A 94 -3.81 20.05 -1.18
CA LEU A 94 -5.21 19.92 -1.58
C LEU A 94 -5.54 20.85 -2.76
N VAL A 95 -5.01 22.08 -2.79
CA VAL A 95 -5.12 22.97 -3.95
C VAL A 95 -4.46 22.35 -5.19
N ALA A 96 -3.27 21.77 -5.05
CA ALA A 96 -2.59 21.12 -6.17
C ALA A 96 -3.37 19.91 -6.71
N MET A 97 -4.14 19.24 -5.85
CA MET A 97 -5.04 18.13 -6.22
C MET A 97 -6.40 18.60 -6.77
N GLY A 98 -6.67 19.91 -6.80
CA GLY A 98 -7.94 20.48 -7.27
C GLY A 98 -9.09 20.35 -6.27
N VAL A 99 -8.81 20.11 -4.99
CA VAL A 99 -9.83 20.03 -3.94
C VAL A 99 -10.33 21.44 -3.57
N PRO A 100 -11.66 21.69 -3.58
CA PRO A 100 -12.22 22.99 -3.19
C PRO A 100 -11.81 23.42 -1.78
N VAL A 101 -11.51 24.70 -1.59
CA VAL A 101 -11.09 25.26 -0.28
C VAL A 101 -12.13 25.03 0.81
N ALA A 102 -13.42 25.03 0.45
CA ALA A 102 -14.52 24.74 1.38
C ALA A 102 -14.42 23.34 2.01
N ASP A 103 -13.76 22.38 1.35
CA ASP A 103 -13.64 21.00 1.82
C ASP A 103 -12.36 20.77 2.65
N HIS A 104 -11.39 21.70 2.63
CA HIS A 104 -10.10 21.54 3.32
C HIS A 104 -10.23 21.24 4.83
N PRO A 105 -11.17 21.85 5.59
CA PRO A 105 -11.36 21.52 6.99
C PRO A 105 -11.71 20.04 7.24
N ALA A 106 -12.48 19.41 6.36
CA ALA A 106 -12.83 17.99 6.50
C ALA A 106 -11.61 17.06 6.28
N TYR A 107 -10.71 17.44 5.38
CA TYR A 107 -9.43 16.76 5.22
C TYR A 107 -8.54 16.94 6.44
N GLN A 108 -8.46 18.15 6.99
CA GLN A 108 -7.70 18.41 8.23
C GLN A 108 -8.22 17.57 9.40
N GLU A 109 -9.54 17.47 9.57
CA GLU A 109 -10.16 16.64 10.61
C GLU A 109 -9.81 15.16 10.42
N THR A 110 -9.82 14.67 9.18
CA THR A 110 -9.44 13.29 8.85
C THR A 110 -7.98 13.02 9.19
N VAL A 111 -7.06 13.90 8.79
CA VAL A 111 -5.62 13.79 9.09
C VAL A 111 -5.39 13.84 10.60
N GLY A 112 -6.03 14.78 11.31
CA GLY A 112 -5.92 14.91 12.76
C GLY A 112 -6.47 13.72 13.54
N SER A 113 -7.49 13.04 13.00
CA SER A 113 -8.08 11.84 13.64
C SER A 113 -7.11 10.65 13.71
N ALA A 114 -6.12 10.58 12.82
CA ALA A 114 -5.18 9.46 12.83
C ALA A 114 -4.27 9.40 14.05
N TRP A 115 -3.87 10.55 14.60
CA TRP A 115 -3.18 10.58 15.89
C TRP A 115 -4.04 9.92 16.97
N ARG A 116 -5.33 10.26 17.02
CA ARG A 116 -6.26 9.72 18.01
C ARG A 116 -6.42 8.20 17.86
N TRP A 117 -6.60 7.71 16.64
CA TRP A 117 -6.70 6.28 16.38
C TRP A 117 -5.43 5.51 16.77
N LEU A 118 -4.24 6.06 16.55
CA LEU A 118 -2.97 5.44 16.96
C LEU A 118 -2.83 5.32 18.49
N THR A 119 -3.42 6.26 19.23
CA THR A 119 -3.40 6.26 20.70
C THR A 119 -4.48 5.39 21.34
N GLN A 120 -5.46 4.94 20.55
CA GLN A 120 -6.51 4.02 21.03
C GLN A 120 -6.05 2.55 20.95
N PRO A 121 -6.58 1.67 21.82
CA PRO A 121 -6.26 0.23 21.79
C PRO A 121 -6.50 -0.45 20.44
N GLU A 122 -7.54 -0.02 19.71
CA GLU A 122 -7.94 -0.56 18.41
C GLU A 122 -6.93 -0.23 17.30
N GLY A 123 -6.20 0.89 17.42
CA GLY A 123 -5.21 1.33 16.45
C GLY A 123 -5.78 1.85 15.12
N LEU A 124 -4.87 2.35 14.30
CA LEU A 124 -5.12 2.77 12.92
C LEU A 124 -5.03 1.56 11.98
N ASP A 125 -6.04 1.33 11.14
CA ASP A 125 -5.92 0.37 10.04
C ASP A 125 -5.18 1.00 8.85
N ILE A 126 -3.91 0.64 8.68
CA ILE A 126 -3.07 1.12 7.58
C ILE A 126 -3.29 0.34 6.26
N GLY A 127 -4.12 -0.70 6.29
CA GLY A 127 -4.63 -1.37 5.10
C GLY A 127 -5.79 -0.60 4.45
N ALA A 128 -6.55 0.15 5.23
CA ALA A 128 -7.69 0.92 4.74
C ALA A 128 -7.28 2.03 3.75
N ASN A 129 -8.03 2.16 2.65
CA ASN A 129 -7.76 3.16 1.61
C ASN A 129 -7.68 4.59 2.18
N ALA A 130 -8.58 4.95 3.09
CA ALA A 130 -8.59 6.28 3.71
C ALA A 130 -7.29 6.59 4.49
N ALA A 131 -6.79 5.62 5.27
CA ALA A 131 -5.53 5.77 6.01
C ALA A 131 -4.34 5.90 5.06
N ARG A 132 -4.33 5.13 3.96
CA ARG A 132 -3.27 5.19 2.95
C ARG A 132 -3.28 6.53 2.21
N SER A 133 -4.45 7.01 1.78
CA SER A 133 -4.59 8.32 1.13
C SER A 133 -4.16 9.47 2.05
N MET A 134 -4.44 9.37 3.35
CA MET A 134 -3.95 10.32 4.34
C MET A 134 -2.42 10.29 4.45
N LEU A 135 -1.80 9.11 4.50
CA LEU A 135 -0.34 8.98 4.49
C LEU A 135 0.28 9.54 3.19
N ASP A 136 -0.43 9.44 2.06
CA ASP A 136 -0.03 10.07 0.79
C ASP A 136 -0.09 11.60 0.85
N LEU A 137 -1.14 12.18 1.47
CA LEU A 137 -1.22 13.63 1.70
C LEU A 137 -0.06 14.13 2.56
N ILE A 138 0.27 13.44 3.65
CA ILE A 138 1.40 13.78 4.52
C ILE A 138 2.73 13.68 3.75
N ALA A 139 2.92 12.60 2.99
CA ALA A 139 4.13 12.41 2.17
C ALA A 139 4.31 13.51 1.12
N ALA A 140 3.21 13.97 0.51
CA ALA A 140 3.22 15.04 -0.49
C ALA A 140 3.49 16.43 0.14
N GLY A 141 2.90 16.70 1.30
CA GLY A 141 3.02 18.00 1.97
C GLY A 141 4.27 18.18 2.82
N ILE A 142 4.82 17.07 3.34
CA ILE A 142 6.01 17.05 4.17
C ILE A 142 7.01 16.07 3.54
N PRO A 143 7.80 16.51 2.53
CA PRO A 143 8.66 15.61 1.75
C PRO A 143 9.66 14.79 2.59
N GLY A 144 10.11 15.34 3.73
CA GLY A 144 10.98 14.63 4.67
C GLY A 144 10.34 13.39 5.33
N LEU A 145 9.02 13.20 5.22
CA LEU A 145 8.28 12.05 5.73
C LEU A 145 7.85 11.06 4.64
N ALA A 146 8.15 11.31 3.36
CA ALA A 146 7.67 10.48 2.27
C ALA A 146 8.12 9.01 2.39
N ALA A 147 9.40 8.78 2.68
CA ALA A 147 9.94 7.44 2.91
C ALA A 147 9.32 6.77 4.15
N THR A 148 9.11 7.54 5.22
CA THR A 148 8.47 7.06 6.46
C THR A 148 7.04 6.60 6.21
N CYS A 149 6.25 7.40 5.48
CA CYS A 149 4.88 7.06 5.12
C CYS A 149 4.83 5.82 4.22
N ALA A 150 5.78 5.66 3.29
CA ALA A 150 5.91 4.46 2.48
C ALA A 150 6.19 3.21 3.33
N THR A 151 7.11 3.29 4.29
CA THR A 151 7.40 2.20 5.23
C THR A 151 6.18 1.80 6.05
N VAL A 152 5.40 2.78 6.55
CA VAL A 152 4.16 2.50 7.28
C VAL A 152 3.14 1.80 6.38
N LYS A 153 2.93 2.29 5.15
CA LYS A 153 2.03 1.64 4.18
C LYS A 153 2.45 0.21 3.84
N ALA A 154 3.75 -0.05 3.76
CA ALA A 154 4.31 -1.37 3.46
C ALA A 154 4.05 -2.39 4.58
N MET A 155 3.79 -1.95 5.82
CA MET A 155 3.44 -2.87 6.90
C MET A 155 2.10 -3.58 6.68
N ALA A 156 1.23 -3.07 5.79
CA ALA A 156 -0.03 -3.69 5.40
C ALA A 156 0.11 -4.60 4.16
N GLU A 157 1.29 -4.64 3.54
CA GLU A 157 1.57 -5.49 2.39
C GLU A 157 1.81 -6.93 2.85
N THR A 158 1.06 -7.86 2.27
CA THR A 158 1.19 -9.29 2.51
C THR A 158 1.48 -9.99 1.20
N ALA A 159 2.28 -11.06 1.22
CA ALA A 159 2.51 -11.87 0.04
C ALA A 159 1.17 -12.42 -0.50
N ASP A 160 0.99 -12.35 -1.82
CA ASP A 160 -0.19 -12.86 -2.52
C ASP A 160 0.25 -13.89 -3.58
N PRO A 161 0.73 -15.06 -3.14
CA PRO A 161 1.24 -16.07 -4.04
C PRO A 161 0.10 -16.70 -4.85
N VAL A 162 0.38 -16.98 -6.12
CA VAL A 162 -0.49 -17.75 -7.00
C VAL A 162 -0.47 -19.22 -6.54
N PRO A 163 -1.62 -19.83 -6.20
CA PRO A 163 -1.67 -21.23 -5.81
C PRO A 163 -1.26 -22.15 -6.97
N ILE A 164 -0.45 -23.18 -6.68
CA ILE A 164 -0.02 -24.19 -7.67
C ILE A 164 -1.23 -24.81 -8.39
N ARG A 165 -2.31 -25.08 -7.65
CA ARG A 165 -3.54 -25.66 -8.22
C ARG A 165 -4.17 -24.77 -9.29
N ASP A 166 -4.07 -23.45 -9.15
CA ASP A 166 -4.68 -22.49 -10.07
C ASP A 166 -3.83 -22.42 -11.36
N VAL A 167 -2.49 -22.55 -11.24
CA VAL A 167 -1.58 -22.75 -12.37
C VAL A 167 -1.91 -24.05 -13.11
N SER A 168 -2.05 -25.16 -12.38
CA SER A 168 -2.38 -26.45 -12.99
C SER A 168 -3.71 -26.41 -13.73
N ALA A 169 -4.74 -25.79 -13.15
CA ALA A 169 -6.04 -25.62 -13.79
C ALA A 169 -5.92 -24.77 -15.06
N ALA A 170 -5.29 -23.60 -14.97
CA ALA A 170 -5.11 -22.68 -16.10
C ALA A 170 -4.39 -23.36 -17.29
N LEU A 171 -3.34 -24.15 -17.02
CA LEU A 171 -2.59 -24.85 -18.07
C LEU A 171 -3.29 -26.09 -18.63
N ASN A 172 -4.33 -26.61 -17.97
CA ASN A 172 -5.10 -27.77 -18.44
C ASN A 172 -6.32 -27.35 -19.27
N GLU A 173 -6.81 -26.12 -19.06
CA GLU A 173 -7.92 -25.53 -19.83
C GLU A 173 -7.47 -24.80 -21.10
N ALA A 174 -6.16 -24.66 -21.30
CA ALA A 174 -5.50 -23.94 -22.39
C ALA A 174 -4.98 -24.86 -23.51
#